data_AF-A0A023FWH1-F1
#
_entry.id   AF-A0A023FWH1-F1
#
_cell.length_a   1.000
_cell.length_b   1.000
_cell.length_c   1.000
_cell.angle_alpha   90.00
_cell.angle_beta   90.00
_cell.angle_gamma   90.00
#
_symmetry.space_group_name_H-M   'P 1'
#
loop_
_entity.id
_entity.type
_entity.pdbx_description
1 polymer ?
#
loop_
_entity_poly.entity_id
_entity_poly.type
_entity_poly.pdbx_seq_one_letter_code
_entity_poly.pdbx_strand_id
1 'polypeptide(L)'
;MEPAMSSGARVKHLVVDSGGFIKSAALHEIGEKIYTLPEVVNEIKDKATKQKLQVLPYTINYRAPSPEAVKIISDFSKLTGDYPSLSAVDIKVLALTYMLEKEHVGIDHLCKKPKCIEVQGTAAPRGVVSSPGFFGTPSINTLEENAQKPKAVEPTSSADEASEDEADVTEEYSSDGEWITPGNITEIKKEMGLLTLEEVPIPVACISTDFAVQNVLIQMGLKAVSVDGMAIKHARTFVLRCHACFTITKVMTKQFCPACGNKTLKRVSVSVGEDGSTKLYINYKRPINVRGTRYSLPTPKGGKHSTDPILCEDQPVPQNRLSK
;
A
#
# COMPACT_ATOMS: atom_id res chain seq x y z
N MET A 1 23.36 19.95 -25.50
CA MET A 1 22.10 20.70 -25.33
C MET A 1 21.30 19.95 -24.29
N GLU A 2 21.34 20.42 -23.04
CA GLU A 2 20.48 19.92 -21.98
C GLU A 2 19.02 20.24 -22.35
N PRO A 3 18.07 19.30 -22.18
CA PRO A 3 16.68 19.63 -22.38
C PRO A 3 16.25 20.55 -21.23
N ALA A 4 15.86 21.77 -21.56
CA ALA A 4 15.23 22.69 -20.63
C ALA A 4 13.97 22.02 -20.07
N MET A 5 14.03 21.62 -18.79
CA MET A 5 12.88 21.03 -18.12
C MET A 5 11.78 22.08 -17.98
N SER A 6 10.62 21.76 -18.56
CA SER A 6 9.38 22.50 -18.42
C SER A 6 9.10 22.81 -16.96
N SER A 7 8.79 24.07 -16.67
CA SER A 7 8.36 24.55 -15.35
C SER A 7 7.04 23.88 -14.95
N GLY A 8 7.13 22.68 -14.39
CA GLY A 8 6.00 21.98 -13.80
C GLY A 8 5.44 22.77 -12.61
N ALA A 9 4.15 22.60 -12.32
CA ALA A 9 3.53 23.19 -11.14
C ALA A 9 4.19 22.64 -9.86
N ARG A 10 4.91 23.50 -9.14
CA ARG A 10 5.62 23.15 -7.90
C ARG A 10 4.73 23.37 -6.68
N VAL A 11 4.94 22.56 -5.66
CA VAL A 11 4.30 22.77 -4.35
C VAL A 11 4.98 23.95 -3.66
N LYS A 12 4.21 24.93 -3.19
CA LYS A 12 4.79 26.10 -2.51
C LYS A 12 5.44 25.72 -1.18
N HIS A 13 4.74 24.92 -0.37
CA HIS A 13 5.19 24.45 0.94
C HIS A 13 5.16 22.92 1.01
N LEU A 14 6.34 22.31 0.99
CA LEU A 14 6.50 20.86 0.98
C LEU A 14 6.99 20.38 2.34
N VAL A 15 6.20 19.56 3.02
CA VAL A 15 6.61 18.86 4.25
C VAL A 15 7.17 17.50 3.89
N VAL A 16 8.32 17.15 4.47
CA VAL A 16 9.03 15.93 4.12
C VAL A 16 9.16 15.01 5.33
N ASP A 17 8.60 13.82 5.18
CA ASP A 17 8.75 12.68 6.07
C ASP A 17 10.07 11.91 5.78
N SER A 18 10.48 11.05 6.70
CA SER A 18 11.62 10.13 6.59
C SER A 18 11.66 9.39 5.25
N GLY A 19 10.51 8.91 4.77
CA GLY A 19 10.37 8.20 3.50
C GLY A 19 10.85 9.00 2.28
N GLY A 20 10.64 10.32 2.28
CA GLY A 20 11.11 11.20 1.21
C GLY A 20 12.64 11.25 1.12
N PHE A 21 13.32 11.24 2.26
CA PHE A 21 14.79 11.20 2.33
C PHE A 21 15.35 9.81 1.99
N ILE A 22 14.75 8.75 2.55
CA ILE A 22 15.21 7.37 2.32
C ILE A 22 15.13 6.99 0.84
N LYS A 23 14.08 7.42 0.14
CA LYS A 23 13.92 7.17 -1.30
C LYS A 23 14.73 8.12 -2.19
N SER A 24 15.48 9.07 -1.62
CA SER A 24 16.26 10.06 -2.37
C SER A 24 15.42 10.84 -3.39
N ALA A 25 14.24 11.30 -2.99
CA ALA A 25 13.37 12.10 -3.84
C ALA A 25 14.04 13.43 -4.23
N ALA A 26 13.81 13.90 -5.45
CA ALA A 26 14.29 15.21 -5.93
C ALA A 26 13.44 16.34 -5.34
N LEU A 27 13.56 16.58 -4.02
CA LEU A 27 12.71 17.51 -3.27
C LEU A 27 12.73 18.93 -3.84
N HIS A 28 13.87 19.34 -4.38
CA HIS A 28 14.04 20.64 -5.02
C HIS A 28 13.17 20.78 -6.28
N GLU A 29 12.91 19.73 -7.05
CA GLU A 29 12.05 19.84 -8.24
C GLU A 29 10.57 19.96 -7.83
N ILE A 30 10.20 19.25 -6.76
CA ILE A 30 8.81 19.12 -6.32
C ILE A 30 8.32 20.36 -5.56
N GLY A 31 9.15 20.92 -4.69
CA GLY A 31 8.76 21.99 -3.77
C GLY A 31 9.67 23.22 -3.83
N GLU A 32 9.08 24.40 -3.62
CA GLU A 32 9.83 25.65 -3.47
C GLU A 32 10.43 25.78 -2.05
N LYS A 33 9.58 25.63 -1.02
CA LYS A 33 10.00 25.68 0.38
C LYS A 33 9.86 24.31 1.02
N ILE A 34 10.99 23.74 1.41
CA ILE A 34 11.05 22.42 2.03
C ILE A 34 11.06 22.58 3.55
N TYR A 35 10.14 21.88 4.23
CA TYR A 35 10.01 21.84 5.67
C TYR A 35 10.18 20.42 6.19
N THR A 36 10.85 20.27 7.32
CA THR A 36 10.91 19.01 8.05
C THR A 36 11.09 19.24 9.55
N LEU A 37 11.11 18.15 10.31
CA LEU A 37 11.39 18.18 11.73
C LEU A 37 12.82 17.70 11.99
N PRO A 38 13.51 18.28 12.99
CA PRO A 38 14.83 17.77 13.38
C PRO A 38 14.76 16.31 13.86
N GLU A 39 13.63 15.92 14.43
CA GLU A 39 13.38 14.55 14.89
C GLU A 39 13.36 13.53 13.75
N VAL A 40 12.78 13.89 12.60
CA VAL A 40 12.76 13.03 11.40
C VAL A 40 14.18 12.74 10.92
N VAL A 41 15.06 13.75 10.90
CA VAL A 41 16.45 13.59 10.47
C VAL A 41 17.25 12.75 11.48
N ASN A 42 16.99 12.93 12.78
CA ASN A 42 17.64 12.16 13.83
C ASN A 42 17.21 10.70 13.86
N GLU A 43 16.00 10.40 13.41
CA GLU A 43 15.46 9.05 13.30
C GLU A 43 16.13 8.23 12.19
N ILE A 44 16.65 8.87 11.15
CA ILE A 44 17.28 8.19 10.01
C ILE A 44 18.58 7.50 10.45
N LYS A 45 18.54 6.16 10.46
CA LYS A 45 19.67 5.29 10.80
C LYS A 45 20.53 4.90 9.60
N ASP A 46 20.00 5.03 8.39
CA ASP A 46 20.70 4.62 7.18
C ASP A 46 21.91 5.52 6.90
N LYS A 47 23.08 4.89 6.73
CA LYS A 47 24.37 5.58 6.53
C LYS A 47 24.40 6.31 5.19
N ALA A 48 23.88 5.69 4.12
CA ALA A 48 23.89 6.28 2.78
C ALA A 48 23.00 7.54 2.73
N THR A 49 21.79 7.45 3.29
CA THR A 49 20.89 8.59 3.41
C THR A 49 21.50 9.71 4.25
N LYS A 50 22.14 9.39 5.38
CA LYS A 50 22.79 10.38 6.25
C LYS A 50 23.94 11.13 5.57
N GLN A 51 24.75 10.44 4.75
CA GLN A 51 25.81 11.07 3.96
C GLN A 51 25.23 12.03 2.92
N LYS A 52 24.13 11.66 2.24
CA LYS A 52 23.46 12.53 1.27
C LYS A 52 22.88 13.78 1.92
N LEU A 53 22.30 13.65 3.12
CA LEU A 53 21.75 14.79 3.87
C LEU A 53 22.81 15.84 4.23
N GLN A 54 24.10 15.48 4.29
CA GLN A 54 25.19 16.43 4.54
C GLN A 54 25.56 17.27 3.32
N VAL A 55 25.18 16.84 2.10
CA VAL A 55 25.63 17.43 0.84
C VAL A 55 24.43 17.84 -0.03
N LEU A 56 23.39 18.41 0.59
CA LEU A 56 22.18 18.81 -0.13
C LEU A 56 22.40 20.13 -0.90
N PRO A 57 21.95 20.22 -2.17
CA PRO A 57 22.02 21.44 -2.96
C PRO A 57 20.91 22.46 -2.62
N TYR A 58 20.05 22.16 -1.65
CA TYR A 58 18.91 22.99 -1.24
C TYR A 58 18.82 23.11 0.29
N THR A 59 18.16 24.17 0.75
CA THR A 59 18.01 24.46 2.18
C THR A 59 16.76 23.80 2.76
N ILE A 60 16.92 23.08 3.86
CA ILE A 60 15.82 22.49 4.63
C ILE A 60 15.43 23.44 5.77
N ASN A 61 14.15 23.78 5.87
CA ASN A 61 13.62 24.59 6.97
C ASN A 61 13.09 23.69 8.10
N TYR A 62 13.71 23.78 9.28
CA TYR A 62 13.25 23.07 10.45
C TYR A 62 12.16 23.86 11.17
N ARG A 63 10.96 23.28 11.30
CA ARG A 63 9.83 23.94 11.97
C ARG A 63 9.06 22.97 12.85
N ALA A 64 8.98 23.25 14.15
CA ALA A 64 8.19 22.45 15.08
C ALA A 64 6.69 22.76 14.96
N PRO A 65 5.80 21.77 15.10
CA PRO A 65 4.35 21.98 15.05
C PRO A 65 3.82 22.57 16.36
N SER A 66 2.68 23.24 16.29
CA SER A 66 1.98 23.70 17.49
C SER A 66 1.38 22.52 18.27
N PRO A 67 1.34 22.58 19.62
CA PRO A 67 0.77 21.51 20.43
C PRO A 67 -0.74 21.32 20.21
N GLU A 68 -1.43 22.35 19.73
CA GLU A 68 -2.84 22.28 19.33
C GLU A 68 -3.04 21.41 18.09
N ALA A 69 -2.21 21.59 17.06
CA ALA A 69 -2.27 20.78 15.83
C ALA A 69 -2.00 19.30 16.13
N VAL A 70 -1.02 19.02 17.01
CA VAL A 70 -0.69 17.65 17.44
C VAL A 70 -1.88 16.98 18.11
N LYS A 71 -2.64 17.69 18.95
CA LYS A 71 -3.85 17.16 19.59
C LYS A 71 -4.94 16.83 18.57
N ILE A 72 -5.22 17.79 17.67
CA ILE A 72 -6.24 17.61 16.61
C ILE A 72 -5.95 16.36 15.79
N ILE A 73 -4.70 16.17 15.38
CA ILE A 73 -4.31 15.03 14.55
C ILE A 73 -4.27 13.73 15.33
N SER A 74 -3.81 13.76 16.58
CA SER A 74 -3.85 12.59 17.45
C SER A 74 -5.28 12.08 17.61
N ASP A 75 -6.24 12.98 17.85
CA ASP A 75 -7.64 12.61 18.00
C ASP A 75 -8.27 12.17 16.68
N PHE A 76 -7.93 12.83 15.56
CA PHE A 76 -8.37 12.40 14.23
C PHE A 76 -7.83 11.00 13.89
N SER A 77 -6.55 10.73 14.14
CA SER A 77 -5.90 9.44 13.87
C SER A 77 -6.47 8.28 14.69
N LYS A 78 -6.99 8.56 15.90
CA LYS A 78 -7.73 7.58 16.70
C LYS A 78 -9.09 7.28 16.06
N LEU A 79 -9.77 8.29 15.53
CA LEU A 79 -11.04 8.12 14.82
C LEU A 79 -10.86 7.34 13.51
N THR A 80 -9.77 7.57 12.78
CA THR A 80 -9.48 6.79 11.56
C THR A 80 -9.02 5.35 11.89
N GLY A 81 -8.50 5.12 13.09
CA GLY A 81 -7.93 3.85 13.52
C GLY A 81 -6.50 3.59 13.00
N ASP A 82 -5.82 4.62 12.46
CA ASP A 82 -4.41 4.54 12.02
C ASP A 82 -3.42 4.84 13.16
N TYR A 83 -3.87 5.41 14.28
CA TYR A 83 -3.03 5.77 15.44
C TYR A 83 -2.06 4.66 15.91
N PRO A 84 -2.44 3.37 16.03
CA PRO A 84 -1.52 2.32 16.48
C PRO A 84 -0.37 2.03 15.50
N SER A 85 -0.49 2.48 14.26
CA SER A 85 0.52 2.31 13.21
C SER A 85 1.38 3.56 13.02
N LEU A 86 1.02 4.70 13.63
CA LEU A 86 1.76 5.95 13.54
C LEU A 86 2.74 6.10 14.71
N SER A 87 3.95 6.56 14.41
CA SER A 87 4.93 6.96 15.41
C SER A 87 4.65 8.37 15.95
N ALA A 88 5.35 8.72 17.05
CA ALA A 88 5.27 10.08 17.61
C ALA A 88 5.81 11.14 16.62
N VAL A 89 6.78 10.77 15.78
CA VAL A 89 7.35 11.65 14.76
C VAL A 89 6.35 11.85 13.63
N ASP A 90 5.68 10.78 13.19
CA ASP A 90 4.65 10.85 12.13
C ASP A 90 3.51 11.79 12.51
N ILE A 91 3.03 11.72 13.75
CA ILE A 91 1.99 12.62 14.26
C ILE A 91 2.46 14.09 14.20
N LYS A 92 3.74 14.36 14.48
CA LYS A 92 4.30 15.72 14.39
C LYS A 92 4.45 16.18 12.94
N VAL A 93 4.83 15.29 12.00
CA VAL A 93 4.91 15.59 10.57
C VAL A 93 3.54 15.96 10.03
N LEU A 94 2.52 15.15 10.36
CA LEU A 94 1.12 15.43 10.06
C LEU A 94 0.68 16.79 10.66
N ALA A 95 1.10 17.08 11.90
CA ALA A 95 0.73 18.32 12.60
C ALA A 95 1.35 19.56 11.95
N LEU A 96 2.59 19.42 11.48
CA LEU A 96 3.27 20.46 10.72
C LEU A 96 2.56 20.72 9.39
N THR A 97 2.09 19.67 8.70
CA THR A 97 1.32 19.83 7.47
C THR A 97 0.01 20.56 7.71
N TYR A 98 -0.76 20.15 8.72
CA TYR A 98 -2.00 20.83 9.10
C TYR A 98 -1.79 22.30 9.49
N MET A 99 -0.70 22.60 10.20
CA MET A 99 -0.36 23.97 10.58
C MET A 99 -0.07 24.85 9.35
N LEU A 100 0.68 24.35 8.37
CA LEU A 100 0.96 25.08 7.13
C LEU A 100 -0.29 25.25 6.27
N GLU A 101 -1.16 24.23 6.20
CA GLU A 101 -2.45 24.32 5.49
C GLU A 101 -3.33 25.43 6.10
N LYS A 102 -3.42 25.46 7.44
CA LYS A 102 -4.17 26.48 8.18
C LYS A 102 -3.65 27.89 7.93
N GLU A 103 -2.34 28.07 7.75
CA GLU A 103 -1.71 29.37 7.51
C GLU A 103 -1.90 29.88 6.07
N HIS A 104 -1.87 28.97 5.08
CA HIS A 104 -1.82 29.36 3.66
C HIS A 104 -3.14 29.22 2.91
N VAL A 105 -4.00 28.28 3.31
CA VAL A 105 -5.26 27.98 2.62
C VAL A 105 -6.45 28.21 3.52
N GLY A 106 -6.34 27.85 4.79
CA GLY A 106 -7.42 27.90 5.78
C GLY A 106 -7.97 26.52 6.14
N ILE A 107 -9.07 26.48 6.90
CA ILE A 107 -9.59 25.24 7.54
C ILE A 107 -10.87 24.73 6.87
N ASP A 108 -11.48 25.53 5.99
CA ASP A 108 -12.86 25.28 5.53
C ASP A 108 -13.04 23.99 4.73
N HIS A 109 -11.99 23.54 4.04
CA HIS A 109 -11.99 22.31 3.26
C HIS A 109 -11.59 21.06 4.06
N LEU A 110 -11.14 21.22 5.32
CA LEU A 110 -10.61 20.12 6.13
C LEU A 110 -11.72 19.34 6.82
N CYS A 111 -11.59 18.01 6.77
CA CYS A 111 -12.54 17.10 7.39
C CYS A 111 -12.24 16.94 8.88
N LYS A 112 -13.21 17.27 9.75
CA LYS A 112 -13.08 17.12 11.22
C LYS A 112 -13.33 15.69 11.71
N LYS A 113 -14.03 14.89 10.93
CA LYS A 113 -14.32 13.48 11.21
C LYS A 113 -14.14 12.65 9.94
N PRO A 114 -13.58 11.44 10.02
CA PRO A 114 -13.46 10.58 8.85
C PRO A 114 -14.84 10.14 8.35
N LYS A 115 -14.97 9.96 7.03
CA LYS A 115 -16.17 9.40 6.42
C LYS A 115 -16.29 7.90 6.74
N CYS A 116 -17.52 7.40 6.70
CA CYS A 116 -17.80 6.00 7.05
C CYS A 116 -17.14 5.01 6.08
N ILE A 117 -16.91 3.78 6.55
CA ILE A 117 -16.36 2.69 5.75
C ILE A 117 -17.50 2.00 5.00
N GLU A 118 -17.44 2.00 3.67
CA GLU A 118 -18.35 1.24 2.82
C GLU A 118 -17.78 -0.14 2.51
N VAL A 119 -18.55 -1.20 2.74
CA VAL A 119 -18.15 -2.57 2.39
C VAL A 119 -18.72 -2.92 1.03
N GLN A 120 -17.84 -3.22 0.08
CA GLN A 120 -18.22 -3.67 -1.26
C GLN A 120 -17.85 -5.14 -1.46
N GLY A 121 -18.82 -5.94 -1.87
CA GLY A 121 -18.60 -7.31 -2.31
C GLY A 121 -17.95 -7.32 -3.69
N THR A 122 -16.73 -7.84 -3.81
CA THR A 122 -16.11 -8.03 -5.13
C THR A 122 -16.56 -9.34 -5.75
N ALA A 123 -17.12 -9.27 -6.96
CA ALA A 123 -17.64 -10.43 -7.69
C ALA A 123 -16.54 -11.27 -8.37
N ALA A 124 -15.31 -10.76 -8.49
CA ALA A 124 -14.19 -11.44 -9.13
C ALA A 124 -13.06 -11.72 -8.13
N PRO A 125 -12.43 -12.91 -8.17
CA PRO A 125 -11.12 -13.09 -7.59
C PRO A 125 -10.14 -12.22 -8.39
N ARG A 126 -9.87 -11.01 -7.90
CA ARG A 126 -8.69 -10.29 -8.37
C ARG A 126 -7.47 -11.02 -7.80
N GLY A 127 -7.03 -12.05 -8.52
CA GLY A 127 -5.64 -12.47 -8.51
C GLY A 127 -4.80 -11.21 -8.73
N VAL A 128 -3.75 -11.07 -7.92
CA VAL A 128 -2.66 -10.08 -8.02
C VAL A 128 -3.10 -8.77 -8.66
N VAL A 129 -3.36 -7.76 -7.81
CA VAL A 129 -3.39 -6.33 -8.16
C VAL A 129 -2.56 -6.07 -9.41
N SER A 130 -3.13 -5.38 -10.41
CA SER A 130 -2.49 -4.92 -11.66
C SER A 130 -1.04 -4.48 -11.45
N SER A 131 -0.16 -5.47 -11.35
CA SER A 131 1.27 -5.28 -11.29
C SER A 131 1.68 -5.35 -12.75
N PRO A 132 2.33 -4.31 -13.29
CA PRO A 132 2.90 -4.37 -14.61
C PRO A 132 3.71 -5.67 -14.75
N GLY A 133 3.48 -6.42 -15.83
CA GLY A 133 4.15 -7.69 -16.08
C GLY A 133 3.54 -8.94 -15.41
N PHE A 134 2.38 -8.83 -14.73
CA PHE A 134 1.63 -10.01 -14.26
C PHE A 134 0.38 -10.27 -15.12
N PHE A 135 0.50 -11.20 -16.05
CA PHE A 135 -0.61 -11.63 -16.92
C PHE A 135 -1.53 -12.57 -16.14
N GLY A 136 -2.59 -12.00 -15.53
CA GLY A 136 -3.73 -12.79 -15.07
C GLY A 136 -4.54 -13.22 -16.29
N THR A 137 -4.76 -14.52 -16.48
CA THR A 137 -5.68 -15.00 -17.52
C THR A 137 -7.07 -14.39 -17.27
N PRO A 138 -7.66 -13.67 -18.24
CA PRO A 138 -9.06 -13.31 -18.12
C PRO A 138 -9.86 -14.63 -18.14
N SER A 139 -10.73 -14.80 -17.16
CA SER A 139 -11.70 -15.88 -17.17
C SER A 139 -12.49 -15.79 -18.47
N ILE A 140 -12.25 -16.75 -19.37
CA ILE A 140 -13.06 -16.97 -20.57
C ILE A 140 -14.50 -17.11 -20.09
N ASN A 141 -15.33 -16.11 -20.39
CA ASN A 141 -16.79 -16.20 -20.38
C ASN A 141 -17.36 -14.92 -20.98
N THR A 142 -17.25 -14.77 -22.30
CA THR A 142 -18.26 -14.08 -23.12
C THR A 142 -17.95 -14.27 -24.59
N LEU A 143 -19.02 -14.56 -25.36
CA LEU A 143 -19.13 -14.66 -26.83
C LEU A 143 -18.66 -16.01 -27.41
N GLU A 144 -19.44 -16.79 -28.16
CA GLU A 144 -20.73 -16.56 -28.81
C GLU A 144 -21.34 -17.92 -29.23
N GLU A 145 -22.65 -18.09 -29.01
CA GLU A 145 -23.50 -19.03 -29.73
C GLU A 145 -23.58 -18.60 -31.20
N ASN A 146 -22.88 -19.27 -32.12
CA ASN A 146 -23.43 -19.67 -33.43
C ASN A 146 -22.44 -20.52 -34.24
N ALA A 147 -22.71 -21.82 -34.38
CA ALA A 147 -22.35 -22.59 -35.57
C ALA A 147 -23.05 -23.95 -35.56
N GLN A 148 -23.75 -24.24 -36.65
CA GLN A 148 -24.52 -25.44 -36.89
C GLN A 148 -23.67 -26.71 -37.08
N LYS A 149 -24.27 -27.82 -36.64
CA LYS A 149 -23.97 -29.26 -36.86
C LYS A 149 -23.49 -29.63 -38.28
N PRO A 150 -22.68 -30.71 -38.43
CA PRO A 150 -23.24 -32.07 -38.58
C PRO A 150 -22.50 -33.18 -37.78
N LYS A 151 -23.23 -34.04 -37.05
CA LYS A 151 -23.40 -35.51 -37.27
C LYS A 151 -22.08 -36.28 -37.56
N ALA A 152 -21.47 -36.94 -36.57
CA ALA A 152 -21.80 -38.25 -35.95
C ALA A 152 -21.01 -39.41 -36.60
N VAL A 153 -20.12 -40.08 -35.84
CA VAL A 153 -20.00 -41.56 -35.64
C VAL A 153 -19.01 -41.81 -34.49
N GLU A 154 -19.46 -42.50 -33.44
CA GLU A 154 -18.68 -43.31 -32.48
C GLU A 154 -18.81 -44.79 -32.93
N PRO A 155 -17.94 -45.77 -32.56
CA PRO A 155 -17.58 -46.01 -31.15
C PRO A 155 -16.23 -46.71 -30.80
N THR A 156 -15.94 -46.70 -29.50
CA THR A 156 -15.36 -47.78 -28.64
C THR A 156 -13.87 -48.17 -28.64
N SER A 157 -13.27 -47.89 -27.48
CA SER A 157 -12.65 -48.82 -26.49
C SER A 157 -11.14 -49.11 -26.46
N SER A 158 -10.67 -49.14 -25.19
CA SER A 158 -9.53 -49.81 -24.54
C SER A 158 -8.11 -49.20 -24.56
N ALA A 159 -7.75 -48.64 -23.39
CA ALA A 159 -6.65 -49.00 -22.49
C ALA A 159 -5.18 -49.12 -22.97
N ASP A 160 -4.33 -48.45 -22.16
CA ASP A 160 -2.95 -48.74 -21.73
C ASP A 160 -1.72 -48.21 -22.52
N GLU A 161 -0.95 -47.42 -21.74
CA GLU A 161 0.51 -47.34 -21.61
C GLU A 161 1.37 -46.62 -22.69
N ALA A 162 1.91 -45.47 -22.27
CA ALA A 162 3.29 -45.01 -22.35
C ALA A 162 4.13 -45.30 -23.61
N SER A 163 4.50 -44.23 -24.33
CA SER A 163 5.91 -43.82 -24.52
C SER A 163 6.01 -42.50 -25.28
N GLU A 164 7.12 -41.83 -25.04
CA GLU A 164 7.58 -40.53 -25.51
C GLU A 164 7.66 -40.39 -27.04
N ASP A 165 7.35 -39.19 -27.52
CA ASP A 165 7.96 -38.46 -28.65
C ASP A 165 6.88 -37.69 -29.40
N GLU A 166 6.68 -36.41 -29.07
CA GLU A 166 5.99 -35.50 -29.97
C GLU A 166 6.79 -34.22 -30.17
N ALA A 167 6.83 -33.88 -31.45
CA ALA A 167 7.68 -32.92 -32.08
C ALA A 167 7.41 -31.49 -31.57
N ASP A 168 8.51 -30.74 -31.61
CA ASP A 168 8.58 -29.30 -31.80
C ASP A 168 7.47 -28.81 -32.76
N VAL A 169 6.37 -28.34 -32.18
CA VAL A 169 5.44 -27.43 -32.83
C VAL A 169 5.41 -26.16 -31.99
N THR A 170 6.27 -25.23 -32.36
CA THR A 170 6.18 -23.81 -32.03
C THR A 170 4.83 -23.28 -32.52
N GLU A 171 3.77 -23.45 -31.73
CA GLU A 171 2.60 -22.58 -31.85
C GLU A 171 2.93 -21.27 -31.14
N GLU A 172 3.44 -20.34 -31.96
CA GLU A 172 3.54 -18.92 -31.64
C GLU A 172 2.12 -18.37 -31.41
N TYR A 173 1.59 -18.59 -30.21
CA TYR A 173 0.50 -17.77 -29.71
C TYR A 173 1.10 -16.40 -29.36
N SER A 174 1.26 -15.56 -30.37
CA SER A 174 1.43 -14.12 -30.20
C SER A 174 0.13 -13.54 -29.63
N SER A 175 -0.13 -13.84 -28.37
CA SER A 175 -0.97 -12.99 -27.55
C SER A 175 -0.03 -11.89 -27.08
N ASP A 176 -0.06 -10.78 -27.79
CA ASP A 176 0.68 -9.53 -27.58
C ASP A 176 0.28 -8.86 -26.25
N GLY A 177 0.37 -9.60 -25.15
CA GLY A 177 0.28 -9.07 -23.80
C GLY A 177 1.55 -8.26 -23.54
N GLU A 178 1.38 -6.95 -23.44
CA GLU A 178 2.44 -5.95 -23.33
C GLU A 178 3.50 -6.31 -22.29
N TRP A 179 4.63 -6.79 -22.80
CA TRP A 179 5.86 -6.89 -22.04
C TRP A 179 6.25 -5.50 -21.52
N ILE A 180 6.83 -5.44 -20.32
CA ILE A 180 7.49 -4.22 -19.86
C ILE A 180 8.76 -4.05 -20.69
N THR A 181 8.65 -3.35 -21.82
CA THR A 181 9.78 -3.00 -22.68
C THR A 181 10.36 -1.65 -22.26
N PRO A 182 11.62 -1.34 -22.64
CA PRO A 182 12.19 -0.01 -22.44
C PRO A 182 11.37 1.14 -23.06
N GLY A 183 10.54 0.85 -24.08
CA GLY A 183 9.60 1.82 -24.66
C GLY A 183 8.35 2.00 -23.78
N ASN A 184 7.73 0.90 -23.36
CA ASN A 184 6.47 0.91 -22.63
C ASN A 184 6.65 1.32 -21.15
N ILE A 185 7.88 1.31 -20.61
CA ILE A 185 8.13 1.66 -19.20
C ILE A 185 7.65 3.07 -18.85
N THR A 186 7.70 4.01 -19.80
CA THR A 186 7.26 5.40 -19.55
C THR A 186 5.74 5.51 -19.54
N GLU A 187 5.05 4.73 -20.37
CA GLU A 187 3.58 4.66 -20.49
C GLU A 187 2.95 3.90 -19.34
N ILE A 188 3.52 2.75 -18.97
CA ILE A 188 3.16 1.99 -17.76
C ILE A 188 3.33 2.86 -16.51
N LYS A 189 4.40 3.67 -16.47
CA LYS A 189 4.55 4.70 -15.45
C LYS A 189 3.36 5.68 -15.50
N LYS A 190 3.00 6.24 -16.66
CA LYS A 190 1.83 7.15 -16.78
C LYS A 190 0.53 6.52 -16.28
N GLU A 191 0.21 5.31 -16.72
CA GLU A 191 -1.02 4.58 -16.39
C GLU A 191 -1.13 4.22 -14.91
N MET A 192 0.01 3.94 -14.26
CA MET A 192 0.08 3.75 -12.80
C MET A 192 -0.15 5.07 -12.02
N GLY A 193 -0.51 6.15 -12.70
CA GLY A 193 -0.65 7.48 -12.11
C GLY A 193 0.70 8.12 -11.82
N LEU A 194 1.75 7.79 -12.58
CA LEU A 194 3.10 8.39 -12.46
C LEU A 194 3.34 9.61 -13.39
N LEU A 195 2.41 10.00 -14.28
CA LEU A 195 2.58 11.21 -15.10
C LEU A 195 1.29 12.04 -15.40
N THR A 196 0.25 11.97 -14.57
CA THR A 196 -0.84 12.97 -14.61
C THR A 196 -0.52 14.14 -13.66
N LEU A 197 0.28 15.09 -14.15
CA LEU A 197 0.33 16.44 -13.58
C LEU A 197 -0.92 17.17 -14.08
N GLU A 198 -2.01 17.12 -13.31
CA GLU A 198 -3.01 18.19 -13.43
C GLU A 198 -2.37 19.44 -12.83
N GLU A 199 -2.25 20.49 -13.64
CA GLU A 199 -1.57 21.77 -13.37
C GLU A 199 -2.27 22.63 -12.30
N VAL A 200 -2.78 22.03 -11.23
CA VAL A 200 -3.30 22.78 -10.09
C VAL A 200 -2.14 23.05 -9.14
N PRO A 201 -1.75 24.31 -8.91
CA PRO A 201 -0.70 24.63 -7.96
C PRO A 201 -1.15 24.21 -6.56
N ILE A 202 -0.50 23.16 -6.02
CA ILE A 202 -0.79 22.67 -4.68
C ILE A 202 -0.07 23.58 -3.68
N PRO A 203 -0.79 24.31 -2.80
CA PRO A 203 -0.15 25.26 -1.88
C PRO A 203 0.68 24.54 -0.82
N VAL A 204 0.16 23.45 -0.24
CA VAL A 204 0.81 22.68 0.81
C VAL A 204 0.64 21.19 0.51
N ALA A 205 1.72 20.42 0.65
CA ALA A 205 1.66 18.97 0.56
C ALA A 205 2.67 18.29 1.48
N CYS A 206 2.38 17.03 1.85
CA CYS A 206 3.33 16.16 2.53
C CYS A 206 3.86 15.09 1.58
N ILE A 207 5.17 14.88 1.55
CA ILE A 207 5.77 13.66 1.00
C ILE A 207 5.89 12.64 2.10
N SER A 208 5.30 11.47 1.89
CA SER A 208 5.50 10.29 2.73
C SER A 208 5.33 9.03 1.89
N THR A 209 6.04 7.97 2.27
CA THR A 209 5.88 6.63 1.70
C THR A 209 5.05 5.71 2.59
N ASP A 210 4.69 6.14 3.80
CA ASP A 210 3.92 5.32 4.73
C ASP A 210 2.42 5.44 4.42
N PHE A 211 1.78 4.29 4.27
CA PHE A 211 0.34 4.19 4.07
C PHE A 211 -0.47 4.79 5.22
N ALA A 212 -0.02 4.66 6.47
CA ALA A 212 -0.75 5.21 7.62
C ALA A 212 -0.80 6.74 7.55
N VAL A 213 0.35 7.38 7.27
CA VAL A 213 0.46 8.84 7.11
C VAL A 213 -0.39 9.32 5.94
N GLN A 214 -0.28 8.68 4.77
CA GLN A 214 -1.07 9.01 3.59
C GLN A 214 -2.59 8.88 3.83
N ASN A 215 -3.02 7.81 4.50
CA ASN A 215 -4.43 7.57 4.80
C ASN A 215 -5.01 8.69 5.67
N VAL A 216 -4.27 9.14 6.69
CA VAL A 216 -4.70 10.24 7.56
C VAL A 216 -4.75 11.55 6.79
N LEU A 217 -3.72 11.86 5.99
CA LEU A 217 -3.70 13.07 5.16
C LEU A 217 -4.93 13.14 4.25
N ILE A 218 -5.19 12.09 3.48
CA ILE A 218 -6.31 12.04 2.52
C ILE A 218 -7.65 12.15 3.26
N GLN A 219 -7.83 11.44 4.39
CA GLN A 219 -9.08 11.51 5.16
C GLN A 219 -9.30 12.88 5.83
N MET A 220 -8.23 13.60 6.17
CA MET A 220 -8.33 14.98 6.67
C MET A 220 -8.59 15.99 5.54
N GLY A 221 -8.41 15.60 4.28
CA GLY A 221 -8.48 16.50 3.11
C GLY A 221 -7.15 17.19 2.78
N LEU A 222 -6.05 16.79 3.42
CA LEU A 222 -4.70 17.28 3.15
C LEU A 222 -4.11 16.56 1.93
N LYS A 223 -3.28 17.26 1.16
CA LYS A 223 -2.66 16.70 -0.05
C LYS A 223 -1.39 15.93 0.31
N ALA A 224 -1.36 14.65 -0.04
CA ALA A 224 -0.17 13.81 0.00
C ALA A 224 0.46 13.73 -1.39
N VAL A 225 1.79 13.75 -1.45
CA VAL A 225 2.59 13.68 -2.67
C VAL A 225 3.52 12.48 -2.61
N SER A 226 3.64 11.74 -3.71
CA SER A 226 4.59 10.63 -3.84
C SER A 226 6.03 11.15 -3.98
N VAL A 227 7.00 10.26 -3.90
CA VAL A 227 8.43 10.57 -4.08
C VAL A 227 8.76 11.16 -5.45
N ASP A 228 7.92 10.89 -6.46
CA ASP A 228 8.06 11.37 -7.83
C ASP A 228 7.37 12.74 -8.06
N GLY A 229 6.85 13.38 -7.00
CA GLY A 229 6.27 14.72 -7.08
C GLY A 229 4.78 14.78 -7.43
N MET A 230 4.11 13.64 -7.47
CA MET A 230 2.70 13.57 -7.86
C MET A 230 1.73 13.49 -6.70
N ALA A 231 0.60 14.19 -6.84
CA ALA A 231 -0.47 14.15 -5.87
C ALA A 231 -1.17 12.78 -5.82
N ILE A 232 -1.27 12.21 -4.63
CA ILE A 232 -1.95 10.94 -4.40
C ILE A 232 -3.45 11.22 -4.25
N LYS A 233 -4.21 10.86 -5.30
CA LYS A 233 -5.66 10.99 -5.36
C LYS A 233 -6.38 9.82 -4.67
N HIS A 234 -5.92 8.61 -4.97
CA HIS A 234 -6.47 7.37 -4.41
C HIS A 234 -5.35 6.56 -3.77
N ALA A 235 -5.53 6.21 -2.50
CA ALA A 235 -4.61 5.30 -1.81
C ALA A 235 -5.26 3.92 -1.70
N ARG A 236 -4.70 2.93 -2.39
CA ARG A 236 -5.09 1.52 -2.22
C ARG A 236 -4.13 0.85 -1.24
N THR A 237 -4.67 0.45 -0.10
CA THR A 237 -3.92 -0.17 0.99
C THR A 237 -4.51 -1.54 1.33
N PHE A 238 -3.87 -2.23 2.27
CA PHE A 238 -4.36 -3.49 2.79
C PHE A 238 -4.57 -3.37 4.30
N VAL A 239 -5.61 -4.04 4.80
CA VAL A 239 -5.88 -4.19 6.22
C VAL A 239 -6.06 -5.67 6.54
N LEU A 240 -5.91 -6.04 7.82
CA LEU A 240 -6.23 -7.36 8.31
C LEU A 240 -7.64 -7.37 8.90
N ARG A 241 -8.54 -8.19 8.38
CA ARG A 241 -9.88 -8.41 8.92
C ARG A 241 -9.98 -9.81 9.50
N CYS A 242 -10.43 -9.91 10.74
CA CYS A 242 -10.76 -11.19 11.34
C CYS A 242 -12.00 -11.77 10.67
N HIS A 243 -11.94 -13.03 10.24
CA HIS A 243 -13.11 -13.68 9.66
C HIS A 243 -14.10 -14.25 10.68
N ALA A 244 -13.71 -14.35 11.96
CA ALA A 244 -14.55 -14.87 13.03
C ALA A 244 -15.31 -13.74 13.77
N CYS A 245 -14.59 -12.73 14.27
CA CYS A 245 -15.19 -11.61 15.03
C CYS A 245 -15.31 -10.31 14.23
N PHE A 246 -14.92 -10.30 12.96
CA PHE A 246 -15.03 -9.15 12.03
C PHE A 246 -14.24 -7.89 12.39
N THR A 247 -13.51 -7.90 13.50
CA THR A 247 -12.59 -6.82 13.89
C THR A 247 -11.55 -6.59 12.80
N ILE A 248 -11.35 -5.31 12.46
CA ILE A 248 -10.34 -4.86 11.50
C ILE A 248 -9.14 -4.34 12.28
N THR A 249 -7.95 -4.63 11.78
CA THR A 249 -6.67 -4.18 12.31
C THR A 249 -5.83 -3.67 11.16
N LYS A 250 -5.34 -2.43 11.28
CA LYS A 250 -4.47 -1.81 10.27
C LYS A 250 -2.99 -2.16 10.45
N VAL A 251 -2.63 -2.72 11.59
CA VAL A 251 -1.29 -3.24 11.88
C VAL A 251 -1.04 -4.54 11.11
N MET A 252 -0.28 -4.45 10.03
CA MET A 252 -0.03 -5.57 9.10
C MET A 252 0.90 -6.66 9.64
N THR A 253 1.57 -6.41 10.77
CA THR A 253 2.49 -7.36 11.42
C THR A 253 1.78 -8.36 12.34
N LYS A 254 0.51 -8.09 12.70
CA LYS A 254 -0.27 -8.95 13.60
C LYS A 254 -0.61 -10.29 12.94
N GLN A 255 -0.38 -11.38 13.66
CA GLN A 255 -0.80 -12.73 13.25
C GLN A 255 -2.11 -13.17 13.91
N PHE A 256 -2.33 -12.72 15.15
CA PHE A 256 -3.50 -13.02 15.96
C PHE A 256 -4.44 -11.82 16.02
N CYS A 257 -5.75 -12.09 16.04
CA CYS A 257 -6.74 -11.03 16.13
C CYS A 257 -6.70 -10.38 17.53
N PRO A 258 -6.62 -9.04 17.64
CA PRO A 258 -6.54 -8.37 18.94
C PRO A 258 -7.84 -8.45 19.77
N ALA A 259 -8.98 -8.74 19.14
CA ALA A 259 -10.26 -8.85 19.85
C ALA A 259 -10.56 -10.27 20.34
N CYS A 260 -10.34 -11.29 19.51
CA CYS A 260 -10.69 -12.68 19.84
C CYS A 260 -9.48 -13.59 20.09
N GLY A 261 -8.24 -13.10 19.97
CA GLY A 261 -7.01 -13.86 20.18
C GLY A 261 -6.67 -14.92 19.12
N ASN A 262 -7.60 -15.28 18.25
CA ASN A 262 -7.41 -16.37 17.28
C ASN A 262 -6.59 -15.93 16.05
N LYS A 263 -5.84 -16.88 15.46
CA LYS A 263 -5.09 -16.69 14.19
C LYS A 263 -6.02 -16.70 12.96
N THR A 264 -6.91 -15.72 12.91
CA THR A 264 -8.05 -15.64 11.98
C THR A 264 -8.03 -14.40 11.10
N LEU A 265 -6.94 -13.63 11.14
CA LEU A 265 -6.76 -12.44 10.31
C LEU A 265 -6.58 -12.83 8.83
N LYS A 266 -7.31 -12.13 7.96
CA LYS A 266 -7.19 -12.23 6.50
C LYS A 266 -6.90 -10.85 5.92
N ARG A 267 -6.00 -10.80 4.94
CA ARG A 267 -5.66 -9.57 4.23
C ARG A 267 -6.80 -9.19 3.29
N VAL A 268 -7.29 -7.96 3.41
CA VAL A 268 -8.37 -7.39 2.61
C VAL A 268 -7.90 -6.04 2.06
N SER A 269 -8.19 -5.74 0.79
CA SER A 269 -7.82 -4.45 0.21
C SER A 269 -8.82 -3.36 0.58
N VAL A 270 -8.30 -2.17 0.86
CA VAL A 270 -9.06 -0.94 1.13
C VAL A 270 -8.64 0.11 0.11
N SER A 271 -9.58 0.91 -0.38
CA SER A 271 -9.24 2.14 -1.12
C SER A 271 -9.77 3.36 -0.38
N VAL A 272 -8.91 4.34 -0.17
CA VAL A 272 -9.26 5.68 0.30
C VAL A 272 -9.33 6.58 -0.93
N GLY A 273 -10.48 7.20 -1.17
CA GLY A 273 -10.64 8.19 -2.25
C GLY A 273 -10.31 9.61 -1.81
N GLU A 274 -10.21 10.53 -2.77
CA GLU A 274 -9.97 11.96 -2.52
C GLU A 274 -10.97 12.57 -1.54
N ASP A 275 -12.21 12.12 -1.58
CA ASP A 275 -13.27 12.54 -0.69
C ASP A 275 -13.08 12.07 0.77
N GLY A 276 -12.07 11.26 1.06
CA GLY A 276 -11.88 10.59 2.35
C GLY A 276 -12.83 9.40 2.57
N SER A 277 -13.65 9.03 1.57
CA SER A 277 -14.48 7.80 1.63
C SER A 277 -13.58 6.57 1.58
N THR A 278 -13.82 5.61 2.48
CA THR A 278 -13.03 4.37 2.55
C THR A 278 -13.88 3.20 2.09
N LYS A 279 -13.41 2.46 1.08
CA LYS A 279 -14.09 1.28 0.53
C LYS A 279 -13.30 0.03 0.85
N LEU A 280 -13.93 -0.93 1.53
CA LEU A 280 -13.37 -2.23 1.85
C LEU A 280 -13.87 -3.28 0.85
N TYR A 281 -12.95 -3.96 0.17
CA TYR A 281 -13.29 -4.93 -0.87
C TYR A 281 -13.20 -6.36 -0.34
N ILE A 282 -14.34 -6.99 -0.08
CA ILE A 282 -14.41 -8.38 0.41
C ILE A 282 -14.87 -9.29 -0.72
N ASN A 283 -14.07 -10.33 -1.01
CA ASN A 283 -14.48 -11.36 -1.95
C ASN A 283 -15.27 -12.46 -1.21
N TYR A 284 -16.59 -12.40 -1.29
CA TYR A 284 -17.49 -13.38 -0.68
C TYR A 284 -17.52 -14.72 -1.42
N LYS A 285 -17.06 -14.79 -2.67
CA LYS A 285 -17.03 -16.03 -3.46
C LYS A 285 -15.88 -16.96 -3.08
N ARG A 286 -14.88 -16.48 -2.32
CA ARG A 286 -13.77 -17.30 -1.84
C ARG A 286 -14.04 -17.76 -0.41
N PRO A 287 -14.64 -18.94 -0.20
CA PRO A 287 -14.90 -19.44 1.14
C PRO A 287 -13.59 -19.74 1.88
N ILE A 288 -13.69 -19.78 3.20
CA ILE A 288 -12.55 -20.04 4.08
C ILE A 288 -12.30 -21.54 4.10
N ASN A 289 -11.14 -21.95 3.58
CA ASN A 289 -10.74 -23.34 3.62
C ASN A 289 -10.25 -23.72 5.03
N VAL A 290 -10.87 -24.76 5.61
CA VAL A 290 -10.54 -25.31 6.93
C VAL A 290 -9.54 -26.47 6.85
N ARG A 291 -9.12 -26.89 5.65
CA ARG A 291 -8.10 -27.93 5.50
C ARG A 291 -6.80 -27.49 6.15
N GLY A 292 -6.20 -28.38 6.96
CA GLY A 292 -4.93 -28.13 7.64
C GLY A 292 -5.02 -27.31 8.93
N THR A 293 -6.23 -26.93 9.39
CA THR A 293 -6.38 -26.19 10.66
C THR A 293 -6.49 -27.09 11.88
N ARG A 294 -6.96 -28.34 11.73
CA ARG A 294 -7.07 -29.34 12.80
C ARG A 294 -6.01 -30.42 12.62
N TYR A 295 -5.06 -30.49 13.56
CA TYR A 295 -4.00 -31.49 13.63
C TYR A 295 -3.58 -31.70 15.09
N SER A 296 -2.94 -32.83 15.37
CA SER A 296 -2.44 -33.12 16.72
C SER A 296 -1.22 -32.24 17.03
N LEU A 297 -1.26 -31.56 18.17
CA LEU A 297 -0.14 -30.76 18.67
C LEU A 297 0.80 -31.64 19.51
N PRO A 298 2.12 -31.35 19.50
CA PRO A 298 3.06 -32.00 20.42
C PRO A 298 2.71 -31.65 21.87
N THR A 299 3.19 -32.46 22.82
CA THR A 299 3.07 -32.13 24.24
C THR A 299 3.89 -30.86 24.55
N PRO A 300 3.37 -29.93 25.37
CA PRO A 300 4.07 -28.69 25.69
C PRO A 300 5.36 -28.98 26.45
N LYS A 301 6.47 -28.36 26.04
CA LYS A 301 7.80 -28.58 26.63
C LYS A 301 8.42 -27.27 27.09
N GLY A 302 8.85 -27.23 28.34
CA GLY A 302 9.66 -26.13 28.87
C GLY A 302 11.15 -26.24 28.51
N GLY A 303 11.92 -25.23 28.90
CA GLY A 303 13.38 -25.23 28.83
C GLY A 303 13.97 -24.15 27.92
N LYS A 304 15.31 -24.05 27.89
CA LYS A 304 16.03 -23.01 27.12
C LYS A 304 15.93 -23.19 25.60
N HIS A 305 15.62 -24.40 25.12
CA HIS A 305 15.62 -24.75 23.70
C HIS A 305 14.28 -25.29 23.22
N SER A 306 13.17 -24.99 23.92
CA SER A 306 11.86 -25.38 23.42
C SER A 306 11.53 -24.64 22.12
N THR A 307 10.87 -25.35 21.21
CA THR A 307 10.47 -24.87 19.87
C THR A 307 8.99 -25.16 19.65
N ASP A 308 8.19 -24.92 20.69
CA ASP A 308 6.75 -25.14 20.65
C ASP A 308 6.09 -24.22 19.62
N PRO A 309 5.05 -24.70 18.91
CA PRO A 309 4.33 -23.88 17.94
C PRO A 309 3.70 -22.67 18.63
N ILE A 310 3.65 -21.54 17.93
CA ILE A 310 3.07 -20.29 18.44
C ILE A 310 1.55 -20.32 18.25
N LEU A 311 0.81 -20.36 19.36
CA LEU A 311 -0.64 -20.47 19.42
C LEU A 311 -1.35 -19.18 19.86
N CYS A 312 -0.66 -18.30 20.59
CA CYS A 312 -1.16 -16.98 20.99
C CYS A 312 -0.08 -15.90 20.81
N GLU A 313 -0.49 -14.63 20.85
CA GLU A 313 0.40 -13.49 20.62
C GLU A 313 1.43 -13.30 21.74
N ASP A 314 1.01 -13.51 22.98
CA ASP A 314 1.76 -13.32 24.22
C ASP A 314 2.51 -14.59 24.67
N GLN A 315 2.63 -15.59 23.79
CA GLN A 315 3.30 -16.84 24.11
C GLN A 315 4.79 -16.59 24.43
N PRO A 316 5.27 -16.97 25.63
CA PRO A 316 6.67 -16.81 25.99
C PRO A 316 7.54 -17.75 25.13
N VAL A 317 8.58 -17.19 24.52
CA VAL A 317 9.54 -17.94 23.70
C VAL A 317 10.95 -17.85 24.29
N PRO A 318 11.73 -18.95 24.30
CA PRO A 318 13.12 -18.91 24.76
C PRO A 318 13.99 -17.99 23.91
N GLN A 319 15.00 -17.38 24.53
CA GLN A 319 15.90 -16.44 23.88
C GLN A 319 17.00 -17.15 23.08
N ASN A 320 16.63 -17.77 21.96
CA ASN A 320 17.55 -18.41 21.01
C ASN A 320 17.96 -17.44 19.90
N ARG A 321 18.73 -16.40 20.23
CA ARG A 321 19.21 -15.41 19.26
C ARG A 321 20.54 -15.86 18.64
N LEU A 322 20.73 -15.61 17.36
CA LEU A 322 22.02 -15.80 16.68
C LEU A 322 23.06 -14.81 17.26
N SER A 323 24.34 -15.21 17.24
CA SER A 323 25.45 -14.31 17.54
C SER A 323 25.45 -13.14 16.54
N LYS A 324 25.71 -11.93 17.05
CA LYS A 324 25.83 -10.72 16.22
C LYS A 324 27.10 -10.71 15.39
#